data_AF-A0A2R6KWA8-F1
#
_entry.id   AF-A0A2R6KWA8-F1
#
_cell.length_a   1.000
_cell.length_b   1.000
_cell.length_c   1.000
_cell.angle_alpha   90.00
_cell.angle_beta   90.00
_cell.angle_gamma   90.00
#
_symmetry.space_group_name_H-M   'P 1'
#
loop_
_entity.id
_entity.type
_entity.pdbx_description
1 polymer ?
#
loop_
_entity_poly.entity_id
_entity_poly.type
_entity_poly.pdbx_seq_one_letter_code
_entity_poly.pdbx_strand_id
1 'polypeptide(L)'
;IADGDPVAVVTNFEGDPSLGDVDALDGAGGEALEAPHPGVARLAPMLALGGEVRGEYFSEDTPVGTVQDTLEDGGFTGYVELSENVLSGDYYVVFVEGRAEYVAVVGSTERLYTGADAEEKTRNEVGIYSVVAVDLPAVALPEPSGDERGVGGVAAGAGTDAASADDAAVGEDPATDPGTEEPTVVGDDPGTGTDTNGPTDVGDDERDVGGGSGTAT
;
A
#
# COMPACT_ATOMS: atom_id res chain seq x y z
N ILE A 1 -5.82 20.54 -21.91
CA ILE A 1 -5.05 19.30 -21.75
C ILE A 1 -3.65 19.62 -22.24
N ALA A 2 -2.65 19.62 -21.35
CA ALA A 2 -1.26 19.76 -21.76
C ALA A 2 -0.75 18.39 -22.23
N ASP A 3 0.15 18.37 -23.20
CA ASP A 3 0.76 17.16 -23.73
C ASP A 3 1.47 16.36 -22.62
N GLY A 4 0.93 15.18 -22.30
CA GLY A 4 1.59 14.18 -21.44
C GLY A 4 0.84 13.74 -20.18
N ASP A 5 -0.34 14.31 -19.87
CA ASP A 5 -1.08 13.88 -18.68
C ASP A 5 -1.75 12.51 -18.88
N PRO A 6 -1.63 11.58 -17.91
CA PRO A 6 -2.26 10.27 -18.01
C PRO A 6 -3.78 10.39 -17.98
N VAL A 7 -4.44 9.97 -19.05
CA VAL A 7 -5.89 9.90 -19.17
C VAL A 7 -6.32 8.45 -19.34
N ALA A 8 -7.15 7.97 -18.42
CA ALA A 8 -7.89 6.72 -18.59
C ALA A 8 -9.21 7.02 -19.28
N VAL A 9 -9.52 6.29 -20.35
CA VAL A 9 -10.79 6.43 -21.09
C VAL A 9 -11.58 5.13 -20.93
N VAL A 10 -12.77 5.23 -20.34
CA VAL A 10 -13.74 4.12 -20.24
C VAL A 10 -14.98 4.54 -21.02
N THR A 11 -15.26 3.89 -22.15
CA THR A 11 -16.37 4.26 -23.04
C THR A 11 -17.64 3.43 -22.81
N ASN A 12 -17.55 2.31 -22.10
CA ASN A 12 -18.71 1.50 -21.72
C ASN A 12 -18.42 0.74 -20.41
N PHE A 13 -19.25 0.94 -19.39
CA PHE A 13 -19.13 0.24 -18.09
C PHE A 13 -19.90 -1.09 -18.06
N GLU A 14 -20.76 -1.35 -19.06
CA GLU A 14 -21.67 -2.51 -19.06
C GLU A 14 -21.22 -3.64 -20.02
N GLY A 15 -20.05 -3.53 -20.65
CA GLY A 15 -19.52 -4.55 -21.56
C GLY A 15 -18.00 -4.63 -21.57
N ASP A 16 -17.46 -5.79 -21.98
CA ASP A 16 -16.03 -6.01 -22.09
C ASP A 16 -15.37 -4.95 -23.01
N PRO A 17 -14.19 -4.43 -22.65
CA PRO A 17 -13.48 -3.49 -23.50
C PRO A 17 -13.18 -4.13 -24.86
N SER A 18 -13.79 -3.58 -25.92
CA SER A 18 -13.53 -4.00 -27.30
C SER A 18 -12.61 -3.01 -28.00
N LEU A 19 -11.69 -3.49 -28.84
CA LEU A 19 -10.92 -2.67 -29.77
C LEU A 19 -11.89 -1.88 -30.67
N GLY A 20 -11.96 -0.57 -30.47
CA GLY A 20 -12.73 0.37 -31.29
C GLY A 20 -11.84 1.13 -32.29
N ASP A 21 -12.46 1.70 -33.31
CA ASP A 21 -11.79 2.65 -34.21
C ASP A 21 -11.73 4.03 -33.54
N VAL A 22 -10.57 4.69 -33.58
CA VAL A 22 -10.40 6.05 -33.04
C VAL A 22 -11.27 7.07 -33.78
N ASP A 23 -11.67 6.78 -35.02
CA ASP A 23 -12.65 7.59 -35.77
C ASP A 23 -14.02 7.65 -35.07
N ALA A 24 -14.34 6.68 -34.19
CA ALA A 24 -15.57 6.72 -33.39
C ALA A 24 -15.56 7.79 -32.28
N LEU A 25 -14.38 8.34 -31.92
CA LEU A 25 -14.26 9.47 -31.01
C LEU A 25 -14.42 10.82 -31.72
N ASP A 26 -14.35 10.88 -33.05
CA ASP A 26 -14.47 12.14 -33.78
C ASP A 26 -15.89 12.72 -33.65
N GLY A 27 -15.99 13.91 -33.06
CA GLY A 27 -17.25 14.56 -32.74
C GLY A 27 -18.02 13.98 -31.54
N ALA A 28 -17.49 12.93 -30.89
CA ALA A 28 -18.03 12.45 -29.61
C ALA A 28 -17.66 13.42 -28.49
N GLY A 29 -18.64 13.79 -27.66
CA GLY A 29 -18.38 14.53 -26.42
C GLY A 29 -17.83 13.58 -25.35
N GLY A 30 -16.85 14.04 -24.56
CA GLY A 30 -16.32 13.32 -23.41
C GLY A 30 -16.11 14.27 -22.23
N GLU A 31 -16.15 13.72 -21.02
CA GLU A 31 -15.75 14.43 -19.80
C GLU A 31 -14.36 13.92 -19.38
N ALA A 32 -13.42 14.84 -19.21
CA ALA A 32 -12.11 14.51 -18.67
C ALA A 32 -12.21 14.53 -17.13
N LEU A 33 -11.94 13.38 -16.51
CA LEU A 33 -11.86 13.25 -15.05
C LEU A 33 -10.39 13.15 -14.66
N GLU A 34 -9.95 14.05 -13.80
CA GLU A 34 -8.60 14.02 -13.23
C GLU A 34 -8.61 13.20 -11.94
N ALA A 35 -7.72 12.22 -11.86
CA ALA A 35 -7.58 11.42 -10.66
C ALA A 35 -6.92 12.26 -9.55
N PRO A 36 -7.40 12.20 -8.30
CA PRO A 36 -6.81 12.95 -7.18
C PRO A 36 -5.36 12.59 -6.86
N HIS A 37 -4.90 11.42 -7.30
CA HIS A 37 -3.55 10.91 -7.05
C HIS A 37 -3.15 9.90 -8.15
N PRO A 38 -1.86 9.81 -8.54
CA PRO A 38 -1.39 8.84 -9.53
C PRO A 38 -1.77 7.38 -9.24
N GLY A 39 -1.72 6.95 -7.97
CA GLY A 39 -2.12 5.61 -7.57
C GLY A 39 -3.58 5.28 -7.92
N VAL A 40 -4.49 6.25 -7.75
CA VAL A 40 -5.90 6.08 -8.13
C VAL A 40 -6.04 5.98 -9.64
N ALA A 41 -5.30 6.81 -10.39
CA ALA A 41 -5.29 6.76 -11.86
C ALA A 41 -4.84 5.40 -12.39
N ARG A 42 -3.89 4.74 -11.70
CA ARG A 42 -3.37 3.41 -12.09
C ARG A 42 -4.25 2.26 -11.61
N LEU A 43 -4.88 2.38 -10.44
CA LEU A 43 -5.79 1.37 -9.90
C LEU A 43 -7.05 1.22 -10.75
N ALA A 44 -7.64 2.33 -11.20
CA ALA A 44 -8.90 2.31 -11.95
C ALA A 44 -8.90 1.36 -13.18
N PRO A 45 -7.92 1.42 -14.12
CA PRO A 45 -7.88 0.48 -15.23
C PRO A 45 -7.61 -0.95 -14.79
N MET A 46 -6.85 -1.17 -13.71
CA MET A 46 -6.60 -2.51 -13.19
C MET A 46 -7.88 -3.17 -12.67
N LEU A 47 -8.71 -2.42 -11.95
CA LEU A 47 -10.02 -2.88 -11.50
C LEU A 47 -10.97 -3.13 -12.69
N ALA A 48 -10.93 -2.28 -13.71
CA ALA A 48 -11.80 -2.40 -14.89
C ALA A 48 -11.43 -3.59 -15.79
N LEU A 49 -10.15 -3.86 -15.98
CA LEU A 49 -9.67 -5.02 -16.74
C LEU A 49 -9.88 -6.33 -15.97
N GLY A 50 -9.93 -6.25 -14.65
CA GLY A 50 -9.84 -7.40 -13.77
C GLY A 50 -8.42 -7.99 -13.77
N GLY A 51 -8.15 -8.86 -12.82
CA GLY A 51 -6.88 -9.55 -12.71
C GLY A 51 -7.03 -10.97 -12.20
N GLU A 52 -5.90 -11.69 -12.19
CA GLU A 52 -5.81 -13.04 -11.67
C GLU A 52 -5.29 -13.01 -10.24
N VAL A 53 -6.05 -13.57 -9.30
CA VAL A 53 -5.62 -13.76 -7.91
C VAL A 53 -4.47 -14.78 -7.89
N ARG A 54 -3.29 -14.34 -7.47
CA ARG A 54 -2.07 -15.16 -7.37
C ARG A 54 -1.81 -15.69 -5.96
N GLY A 55 -2.48 -15.13 -4.96
CA GLY A 55 -2.41 -15.59 -3.58
C GLY A 55 -3.31 -14.77 -2.67
N GLU A 56 -3.65 -15.35 -1.54
CA GLU A 56 -4.48 -14.75 -0.50
C GLU A 56 -3.81 -15.05 0.85
N TYR A 57 -3.73 -14.03 1.70
CA TYR A 57 -2.97 -14.08 2.95
C TYR A 57 -3.69 -13.33 4.05
N PHE A 58 -3.44 -13.71 5.29
CA PHE A 58 -3.95 -13.01 6.46
C PHE A 58 -2.88 -12.04 6.99
N SER A 59 -3.22 -10.77 7.17
CA SER A 59 -2.22 -9.73 7.47
C SER A 59 -1.59 -9.84 8.86
N GLU A 60 -2.25 -10.49 9.83
CA GLU A 60 -1.62 -10.80 11.13
C GLU A 60 -0.50 -11.85 11.00
N ASP A 61 -0.66 -12.80 10.07
CA ASP A 61 0.32 -13.86 9.85
C ASP A 61 1.42 -13.41 8.88
N THR A 62 1.05 -12.63 7.86
CA THR A 62 1.96 -12.13 6.83
C THR A 62 1.65 -10.66 6.57
N PRO A 63 2.36 -9.72 7.22
CA PRO A 63 2.12 -8.29 7.02
C PRO A 63 2.24 -7.89 5.54
N VAL A 64 1.38 -6.97 5.10
CA VAL A 64 1.34 -6.49 3.71
C VAL A 64 2.71 -6.00 3.22
N GLY A 65 3.49 -5.33 4.09
CA GLY A 65 4.83 -4.85 3.78
C GLY A 65 5.82 -5.98 3.42
N THR A 66 5.70 -7.17 4.02
CA THR A 66 6.57 -8.31 3.71
C THR A 66 6.34 -8.83 2.29
N VAL A 67 5.07 -8.88 1.85
CA VAL A 67 4.75 -9.26 0.48
C VAL A 67 5.12 -8.14 -0.49
N GLN A 68 4.90 -6.88 -0.12
CA GLN A 68 5.31 -5.72 -0.92
C GLN A 68 6.78 -5.84 -1.33
N ASP A 69 7.70 -6.02 -0.39
CA ASP A 69 9.14 -6.09 -0.70
C ASP A 69 9.44 -7.14 -1.80
N THR A 70 8.79 -8.31 -1.71
CA THR A 70 8.95 -9.38 -2.70
C THR A 70 8.38 -9.01 -4.08
N LEU A 71 7.25 -8.31 -4.11
CA LEU A 71 6.61 -7.87 -5.35
C LEU A 71 7.40 -6.74 -6.03
N GLU A 72 7.98 -5.84 -5.25
CA GLU A 72 8.86 -4.77 -5.75
C GLU A 72 10.10 -5.37 -6.41
N ASP A 73 10.80 -6.28 -5.71
CA ASP A 73 11.98 -6.98 -6.24
C ASP A 73 11.67 -7.80 -7.49
N GLY A 74 10.44 -8.33 -7.58
CA GLY A 74 9.96 -9.12 -8.71
C GLY A 74 9.50 -8.31 -9.93
N GLY A 75 9.48 -6.97 -9.86
CA GLY A 75 8.97 -6.13 -10.95
C GLY A 75 7.47 -6.30 -11.18
N PHE A 76 6.71 -6.62 -10.14
CA PHE A 76 5.29 -6.98 -10.23
C PHE A 76 4.43 -5.87 -10.86
N THR A 77 3.39 -6.27 -11.58
CA THR A 77 2.35 -5.36 -12.10
C THR A 77 0.97 -5.91 -11.75
N GLY A 78 0.18 -5.09 -11.06
CA GLY A 78 -1.08 -5.49 -10.46
C GLY A 78 -1.34 -4.72 -9.17
N TYR A 79 -2.12 -5.29 -8.26
CA TYR A 79 -2.41 -4.68 -6.98
C TYR A 79 -2.55 -5.72 -5.87
N VAL A 80 -2.29 -5.28 -4.63
CA VAL A 80 -2.73 -5.98 -3.42
C VAL A 80 -4.02 -5.32 -2.96
N GLU A 81 -5.04 -6.11 -2.69
CA GLU A 81 -6.33 -5.67 -2.14
C GLU A 81 -6.53 -6.25 -0.75
N LEU A 82 -6.65 -5.39 0.26
CA LEU A 82 -7.00 -5.72 1.63
C LEU A 82 -8.39 -5.13 1.90
N SER A 83 -9.42 -5.95 1.71
CA SER A 83 -10.84 -5.58 1.85
C SER A 83 -11.64 -6.63 2.66
N GLU A 84 -11.13 -7.86 2.76
CA GLU A 84 -11.84 -8.95 3.40
C GLU A 84 -11.59 -9.02 4.91
N ASN A 85 -12.67 -9.08 5.68
CA ASN A 85 -12.64 -9.03 7.14
C ASN A 85 -11.92 -7.78 7.70
N VAL A 86 -11.94 -6.70 6.92
CA VAL A 86 -11.36 -5.40 7.26
C VAL A 86 -12.42 -4.53 7.95
N LEU A 87 -12.06 -3.86 9.03
CA LEU A 87 -13.03 -3.10 9.84
C LEU A 87 -13.29 -1.70 9.30
N SER A 88 -12.29 -1.13 8.64
CA SER A 88 -12.23 0.31 8.41
C SER A 88 -12.45 0.70 6.94
N GLY A 89 -12.29 -0.19 5.96
CA GLY A 89 -12.56 0.09 4.55
C GLY A 89 -11.78 -0.81 3.58
N ASP A 90 -11.52 -0.31 2.38
CA ASP A 90 -10.75 -1.03 1.35
C ASP A 90 -9.37 -0.40 1.18
N TYR A 91 -8.35 -1.23 1.16
CA TYR A 91 -6.95 -0.82 1.06
C TYR A 91 -6.29 -1.45 -0.14
N TYR A 92 -5.51 -0.65 -0.87
CA TYR A 92 -4.85 -1.06 -2.09
C TYR A 92 -3.38 -0.65 -2.10
N VAL A 93 -2.53 -1.58 -2.52
CA VAL A 93 -1.14 -1.29 -2.90
C VAL A 93 -1.01 -1.57 -4.39
N VAL A 94 -0.81 -0.53 -5.18
CA VAL A 94 -0.80 -0.58 -6.64
C VAL A 94 0.64 -0.71 -7.11
N PHE A 95 0.92 -1.68 -7.98
CA PHE A 95 2.26 -1.94 -8.50
C PHE A 95 2.33 -1.76 -10.01
N VAL A 96 3.33 -1.00 -10.47
CA VAL A 96 3.72 -0.96 -11.89
C VAL A 96 5.22 -1.15 -12.01
N GLU A 97 5.61 -2.27 -12.60
CA GLU A 97 7.02 -2.65 -12.76
C GLU A 97 7.78 -2.62 -11.42
N GLY A 98 7.15 -3.13 -10.36
CA GLY A 98 7.71 -3.16 -9.00
C GLY A 98 7.67 -1.83 -8.24
N ARG A 99 7.07 -0.77 -8.78
CA ARG A 99 6.86 0.48 -8.03
C ARG A 99 5.51 0.47 -7.33
N ALA A 100 5.51 0.54 -6.00
CA ALA A 100 4.31 0.55 -5.18
C ALA A 100 3.75 1.97 -4.95
N GLU A 101 2.42 2.10 -4.97
CA GLU A 101 1.69 3.27 -4.48
C GLU A 101 0.46 2.87 -3.67
N TYR A 102 0.25 3.53 -2.53
CA TYR A 102 -0.83 3.21 -1.59
C TYR A 102 -2.08 4.06 -1.83
N VAL A 103 -3.24 3.40 -1.78
CA VAL A 103 -4.58 4.00 -1.89
C VAL A 103 -5.50 3.32 -0.88
N ALA A 104 -6.31 4.10 -0.17
CA ALA A 104 -7.28 3.54 0.77
C ALA A 104 -8.60 4.31 0.74
N VAL A 105 -9.71 3.61 0.85
CA VAL A 105 -11.06 4.16 0.93
C VAL A 105 -11.67 3.73 2.26
N VAL A 106 -11.76 4.65 3.22
CA VAL A 106 -11.99 4.33 4.64
C VAL A 106 -13.27 4.97 5.18
N GLY A 107 -14.00 4.21 5.98
CA GLY A 107 -15.16 4.63 6.77
C GLY A 107 -16.47 4.65 6.00
N SER A 108 -17.57 4.92 6.70
CA SER A 108 -18.93 4.94 6.12
C SER A 108 -19.19 6.07 5.14
N THR A 109 -18.32 7.07 5.08
CA THR A 109 -18.36 8.16 4.10
C THR A 109 -17.32 7.98 2.99
N GLU A 110 -16.69 6.80 2.88
CA GLU A 110 -15.76 6.42 1.81
C GLU A 110 -14.66 7.47 1.57
N ARG A 111 -13.97 7.86 2.64
CA ARG A 111 -12.92 8.88 2.53
C ARG A 111 -11.68 8.27 1.88
N LEU A 112 -11.23 8.91 0.80
CA LEU A 112 -9.99 8.57 0.11
C LEU A 112 -8.75 9.06 0.89
N TYR A 113 -7.79 8.17 1.07
CA TYR A 113 -6.43 8.42 1.54
C TYR A 113 -5.44 7.91 0.49
N THR A 114 -4.29 8.58 0.35
CA THR A 114 -3.26 8.23 -0.64
C THR A 114 -1.86 8.46 -0.09
N GLY A 115 -0.84 7.84 -0.68
CA GLY A 115 0.56 8.02 -0.27
C GLY A 115 0.81 7.53 1.17
N ALA A 116 1.58 8.29 1.95
CA ALA A 116 2.00 7.90 3.29
C ALA A 116 0.83 7.66 4.27
N ASP A 117 -0.24 8.45 4.18
CA ASP A 117 -1.43 8.26 5.02
C ASP A 117 -2.13 6.94 4.72
N ALA A 118 -2.17 6.53 3.43
CA ALA A 118 -2.73 5.24 3.05
C ALA A 118 -1.79 4.09 3.43
N GLU A 119 -0.48 4.28 3.31
CA GLU A 119 0.54 3.31 3.74
C GLU A 119 0.41 2.99 5.23
N GLU A 120 0.38 4.02 6.08
CA GLU A 120 0.25 3.84 7.53
C GLU A 120 -1.02 3.07 7.87
N LYS A 121 -2.16 3.44 7.26
CA LYS A 121 -3.42 2.75 7.53
C LYS A 121 -3.41 1.30 7.06
N THR A 122 -2.93 1.05 5.85
CA THR A 122 -2.84 -0.30 5.28
C THR A 122 -1.99 -1.22 6.16
N ARG A 123 -0.85 -0.72 6.66
CA ARG A 123 0.06 -1.52 7.51
C ARG A 123 -0.49 -1.82 8.90
N ASN A 124 -1.41 -1.01 9.39
CA ASN A 124 -2.04 -1.20 10.70
C ASN A 124 -3.40 -1.91 10.61
N GLU A 125 -3.87 -2.22 9.41
CA GLU A 125 -5.16 -2.88 9.22
C GLU A 125 -5.02 -4.41 9.27
N VAL A 126 -5.97 -5.03 9.95
CA VAL A 126 -6.07 -6.47 10.08
C VAL A 126 -7.16 -6.98 9.15
N GLY A 127 -6.82 -7.94 8.30
CA GLY A 127 -7.76 -8.57 7.39
C GLY A 127 -7.08 -9.57 6.47
N ILE A 128 -7.85 -10.08 5.52
CA ILE A 128 -7.37 -10.94 4.45
C ILE A 128 -7.09 -10.05 3.23
N TYR A 129 -5.92 -10.24 2.62
CA TYR A 129 -5.57 -9.56 1.39
C TYR A 129 -5.27 -10.53 0.26
N SER A 130 -5.64 -10.12 -0.94
CA SER A 130 -5.38 -10.80 -2.20
C SER A 130 -4.28 -10.10 -2.99
N VAL A 131 -3.37 -10.88 -3.57
CA VAL A 131 -2.39 -10.39 -4.56
C VAL A 131 -2.96 -10.65 -5.95
N VAL A 132 -3.28 -9.58 -6.68
CA VAL A 132 -3.96 -9.65 -7.97
C VAL A 132 -3.02 -9.17 -9.08
N ALA A 133 -2.66 -10.07 -9.99
CA ALA A 133 -1.84 -9.75 -11.16
C ALA A 133 -2.73 -9.23 -12.30
N VAL A 134 -2.29 -8.16 -12.97
CA VAL A 134 -3.04 -7.55 -14.07
C VAL A 134 -2.15 -7.36 -15.29
N ASP A 135 -2.63 -7.81 -16.45
CA ASP A 135 -1.99 -7.58 -17.73
C ASP A 135 -2.43 -6.21 -18.29
N LEU A 136 -1.59 -5.18 -18.11
CA LEU A 136 -1.83 -3.86 -18.68
C LEU A 136 -1.44 -3.82 -20.16
N PRO A 137 -2.34 -3.42 -21.07
CA PRO A 137 -2.03 -3.33 -22.49
C PRO A 137 -1.01 -2.22 -22.76
N ALA A 138 0.05 -2.53 -23.50
CA ALA A 138 0.97 -1.52 -24.00
C ALA A 138 0.32 -0.74 -25.15
N VAL A 139 0.22 0.58 -25.01
CA VAL A 139 -0.29 1.46 -26.07
C VAL A 139 0.89 2.05 -26.84
N ALA A 140 0.92 1.82 -28.16
CA ALA A 140 1.89 2.48 -29.03
C ALA A 140 1.54 3.97 -29.13
N LEU A 141 2.43 4.83 -28.63
CA LEU A 141 2.29 6.27 -28.80
C LEU A 141 2.68 6.67 -30.23
N PRO A 142 1.95 7.62 -30.85
CA PRO A 142 2.36 8.15 -32.14
C PRO A 142 3.75 8.80 -32.04
N GLU A 143 4.57 8.65 -33.08
CA GLU A 143 5.85 9.35 -33.13
C GLU A 143 5.62 10.86 -33.06
N PRO A 144 6.38 11.61 -32.24
CA PRO A 144 6.22 13.05 -32.17
C PRO A 144 6.49 13.64 -33.55
N SER A 145 5.53 14.41 -34.06
CA SER A 145 5.74 15.25 -35.25
C SER A 145 6.98 16.11 -34.97
N GLY A 146 8.02 15.97 -35.77
CA GLY A 146 9.33 16.58 -35.51
C GLY A 146 9.31 18.11 -35.52
N ASP A 147 8.89 18.71 -34.41
CA ASP A 147 9.12 20.09 -34.02
C ASP A 147 9.69 20.09 -32.59
N GLU A 148 10.98 20.35 -32.52
CA GLU A 148 11.79 20.23 -31.31
C GLU A 148 11.38 21.24 -30.23
N ARG A 149 10.80 20.77 -29.11
CA ARG A 149 11.04 21.36 -27.79
C ARG A 149 10.63 20.44 -26.62
N GLY A 150 11.64 19.92 -25.90
CA GLY A 150 11.50 19.46 -24.51
C GLY A 150 11.83 17.99 -24.26
N VAL A 151 13.12 17.66 -24.19
CA VAL A 151 13.59 16.35 -23.72
C VAL A 151 13.39 16.26 -22.21
N GLY A 152 12.59 15.29 -21.77
CA GLY A 152 12.41 14.90 -20.38
C GLY A 152 11.97 13.44 -20.27
N GLY A 153 12.54 12.56 -21.11
CA GLY A 153 12.29 11.11 -21.05
C GLY A 153 13.35 10.40 -20.23
N VAL A 154 12.94 9.79 -19.12
CA VAL A 154 13.76 8.83 -18.37
C VAL A 154 13.98 7.59 -19.24
N ALA A 155 15.21 7.36 -19.67
CA ALA A 155 15.60 6.19 -20.43
C ALA A 155 15.62 4.96 -19.49
N ALA A 156 14.81 3.96 -19.82
CA ALA A 156 14.86 2.63 -19.23
C ALA A 156 16.23 1.97 -19.48
N GLY A 157 16.75 1.30 -18.45
CA GLY A 157 18.10 0.76 -18.40
C GLY A 157 18.37 -0.34 -19.44
N ALA A 158 19.48 -0.19 -20.14
CA ALA A 158 20.14 -1.27 -20.86
C ALA A 158 21.48 -1.54 -20.15
N GLY A 159 21.51 -2.60 -19.33
CA GLY A 159 22.75 -3.14 -18.80
C GLY A 159 23.60 -3.70 -19.93
N THR A 160 24.80 -3.15 -20.12
CA THR A 160 25.89 -3.87 -20.79
C THR A 160 27.19 -3.66 -20.03
N ASP A 161 27.75 -4.80 -19.67
CA ASP A 161 28.99 -5.03 -18.95
C ASP A 161 30.18 -4.61 -19.82
N ALA A 162 31.11 -3.83 -19.27
CA ALA A 162 32.41 -3.56 -19.89
C ALA A 162 33.45 -3.23 -18.81
N ALA A 163 34.19 -4.27 -18.44
CA ALA A 163 35.42 -4.20 -17.68
C ALA A 163 36.47 -3.30 -18.37
N SER A 164 37.20 -2.50 -17.58
CA SER A 164 38.62 -2.30 -17.82
C SER A 164 39.32 -1.85 -16.53
N ALA A 165 40.41 -2.55 -16.22
CA ALA A 165 41.22 -2.47 -15.02
C ALA A 165 42.40 -1.48 -15.13
N ASP A 166 43.06 -1.30 -13.98
CA ASP A 166 44.44 -0.83 -13.74
C ASP A 166 44.70 0.70 -13.79
N ASP A 167 45.46 1.34 -12.89
CA ASP A 167 46.35 0.88 -11.80
C ASP A 167 46.63 2.04 -10.80
N ALA A 168 47.18 1.66 -9.65
CA ALA A 168 47.34 2.30 -8.36
C ALA A 168 48.20 3.59 -8.21
N ALA A 169 48.02 4.25 -7.05
CA ALA A 169 49.15 4.67 -6.21
C ALA A 169 48.76 4.81 -4.72
N VAL A 170 49.69 4.35 -3.88
CA VAL A 170 49.65 4.03 -2.45
C VAL A 170 49.78 5.26 -1.55
N GLY A 171 49.21 5.21 -0.33
CA GLY A 171 49.45 6.18 0.74
C GLY A 171 48.96 5.72 2.12
N GLU A 172 49.67 4.73 2.68
CA GLU A 172 49.95 4.44 4.10
C GLU A 172 48.95 4.78 5.24
N ASP A 173 48.51 3.72 5.92
CA ASP A 173 47.96 3.68 7.29
C ASP A 173 49.10 3.81 8.34
N PRO A 174 48.84 4.37 9.52
CA PRO A 174 48.89 3.48 10.69
C PRO A 174 47.78 3.71 11.73
N ALA A 175 47.09 2.61 12.01
CA ALA A 175 46.47 2.15 13.25
C ALA A 175 46.68 3.00 14.52
N THR A 176 45.56 3.31 15.22
CA THR A 176 45.44 3.21 16.69
C THR A 176 43.97 3.02 17.08
N ASP A 177 43.68 1.87 17.68
CA ASP A 177 42.52 1.50 18.52
C ASP A 177 43.11 1.18 19.94
N PRO A 178 42.41 1.14 21.10
CA PRO A 178 40.99 1.38 21.40
C PRO A 178 40.74 2.39 22.56
N GLY A 179 39.49 2.84 22.70
CA GLY A 179 39.03 3.66 23.82
C GLY A 179 37.61 3.32 24.26
N THR A 180 37.45 2.18 24.93
CA THR A 180 36.34 1.82 25.82
C THR A 180 35.90 3.00 26.69
N GLU A 181 34.61 3.38 26.69
CA GLU A 181 33.81 3.83 27.89
C GLU A 181 32.29 3.87 27.58
N GLU A 182 31.56 2.81 27.97
CA GLU A 182 30.23 2.91 28.61
C GLU A 182 30.41 2.25 30.00
N PRO A 183 29.62 2.53 31.08
CA PRO A 183 28.29 3.15 31.11
C PRO A 183 28.10 4.21 32.22
N THR A 184 27.01 4.98 32.21
CA THR A 184 26.44 5.53 33.46
C THR A 184 24.94 5.30 33.55
N VAL A 185 24.60 4.21 34.25
CA VAL A 185 23.31 3.97 34.88
C VAL A 185 23.30 4.74 36.21
N VAL A 186 22.28 5.56 36.45
CA VAL A 186 21.94 6.06 37.78
C VAL A 186 20.63 5.37 38.21
N GLY A 187 20.76 4.30 39.00
CA GLY A 187 19.83 4.00 40.09
C GLY A 187 20.31 4.76 41.33
N ASP A 188 19.58 4.94 42.43
CA ASP A 188 18.47 4.21 43.03
C ASP A 188 18.03 5.07 44.25
N ASP A 189 16.74 5.16 44.57
CA ASP A 189 16.30 5.26 45.98
C ASP A 189 14.89 4.66 46.14
N PRO A 190 14.76 3.52 46.84
CA PRO A 190 13.51 2.90 47.21
C PRO A 190 13.17 3.22 48.67
N GLY A 191 12.22 4.12 48.87
CA GLY A 191 11.62 4.37 50.19
C GLY A 191 10.76 3.18 50.64
N THR A 192 11.31 2.38 51.54
CA THR A 192 10.66 1.26 52.23
C THR A 192 9.73 1.78 53.33
N GLY A 193 8.53 1.20 53.44
CA GLY A 193 7.58 1.49 54.52
C GLY A 193 6.53 0.38 54.66
N THR A 194 6.91 -0.68 55.34
CA THR A 194 6.10 -1.81 55.80
C THR A 194 4.96 -1.33 56.69
N ASP A 195 3.73 -1.83 56.51
CA ASP A 195 2.87 -2.16 57.66
C ASP A 195 1.79 -3.19 57.30
N THR A 196 1.90 -4.31 58.00
CA THR A 196 0.96 -5.42 58.11
C THR A 196 -0.27 -5.03 58.93
N ASN A 197 -1.47 -5.33 58.44
CA ASN A 197 -2.61 -5.73 59.29
C ASN A 197 -3.56 -6.62 58.48
N GLY A 198 -3.79 -7.83 58.97
CA GLY A 198 -4.84 -8.73 58.53
C GLY A 198 -6.21 -8.37 59.15
N PRO A 199 -7.13 -9.34 59.32
CA PRO A 199 -8.37 -9.45 58.55
C PRO A 199 -9.65 -9.11 59.33
N THR A 200 -10.73 -8.74 58.62
CA THR A 200 -12.15 -8.81 59.05
C THR A 200 -13.01 -8.81 57.77
N ASP A 201 -13.82 -9.80 57.42
CA ASP A 201 -14.96 -10.44 58.11
C ASP A 201 -16.29 -9.66 57.99
N VAL A 202 -17.30 -10.40 57.47
CA VAL A 202 -18.77 -10.22 57.38
C VAL A 202 -19.40 -9.08 56.56
N GLY A 203 -20.36 -9.48 55.70
CA GLY A 203 -21.43 -8.60 55.20
C GLY A 203 -22.32 -9.23 54.12
N ASP A 204 -23.10 -10.26 54.49
CA ASP A 204 -24.35 -10.67 53.83
C ASP A 204 -25.23 -9.48 53.40
N ASP A 205 -25.80 -9.52 52.19
CA ASP A 205 -27.19 -9.08 51.96
C ASP A 205 -27.75 -9.77 50.71
N GLU A 206 -28.47 -10.85 50.95
CA GLU A 206 -29.41 -11.47 50.02
C GLU A 206 -30.52 -10.48 49.66
N ARG A 207 -30.79 -10.27 48.36
CA ARG A 207 -32.12 -9.82 47.92
C ARG A 207 -32.64 -10.61 46.73
N ASP A 208 -33.39 -11.62 47.13
CA ASP A 208 -34.65 -12.09 46.55
C ASP A 208 -35.45 -10.99 45.81
N VAL A 209 -35.69 -11.21 44.51
CA VAL A 209 -36.92 -10.78 43.84
C VAL A 209 -37.35 -11.90 42.88
N GLY A 210 -38.33 -12.68 43.32
CA GLY A 210 -38.93 -13.78 42.57
C GLY A 210 -39.81 -13.38 41.38
N GLY A 211 -39.95 -14.35 40.48
CA GLY A 211 -41.23 -15.00 40.17
C GLY A 211 -42.23 -14.27 39.27
N GLY A 212 -42.33 -14.71 38.02
CA GLY A 212 -43.44 -14.39 37.13
C GLY A 212 -43.58 -15.37 35.96
N SER A 213 -44.12 -16.56 36.23
CA SER A 213 -44.58 -17.54 35.24
C SER A 213 -46.03 -17.20 34.81
N GLY A 214 -46.35 -17.25 33.51
CA GLY A 214 -47.72 -16.97 33.04
C GLY A 214 -48.00 -17.21 31.56
N THR A 215 -48.10 -18.50 31.19
CA THR A 215 -49.02 -19.13 30.20
C THR A 215 -49.08 -18.66 28.74
N ALA A 216 -48.73 -19.59 27.86
CA ALA A 216 -49.25 -19.76 26.52
C ALA A 216 -50.72 -20.21 26.53
N THR A 217 -51.56 -19.61 25.67
CA THR A 217 -52.54 -20.24 24.77
C THR A 217 -53.07 -19.17 23.82
#